data_AF-F3YUE0-F1
#
_entry.id   AF-F3YUE0-F1
#
_cell.length_a   1.000
_cell.length_b   1.000
_cell.length_c   1.000
_cell.angle_alpha   90.00
_cell.angle_beta   90.00
_cell.angle_gamma   90.00
#
_symmetry.space_group_name_H-M   'P 1'
#
loop_
_entity.id
_entity.type
_entity.pdbx_description
1 polymer ?
#
loop_
_entity_poly.entity_id
_entity_poly.type
_entity_poly.pdbx_seq_one_letter_code
_entity_poly.pdbx_strand_id
1 'polypeptide(L)'
;MEGIDDIGRMEAVRQAGQAARWAGARLVFGGSVAVSMLTVVGGIPLLPYFSWWFFGSPRFWEQGRLPQLVRLWLYSYPLAINVARRKVGVGSPLFKEPRAAPDPALVEVSPDFVGTSACGDCTRCCEQIKCPLHDKTTGYCLSYGSPHWRYLNCGRYPESQGDIDFYGCPKWRVRQTE
;
A
#
# COMPACT_ATOMS: atom_id res chain seq x y z
N MET A 1 23.60 -8.51 35.23
CA MET A 1 22.59 -9.24 34.43
C MET A 1 21.32 -8.41 34.24
N GLU A 2 20.95 -7.53 35.18
CA GLU A 2 19.78 -6.63 35.07
C GLU A 2 19.80 -5.67 33.87
N GLY A 3 20.98 -5.17 33.45
CA GLY A 3 21.06 -4.20 32.35
C GLY A 3 20.75 -4.75 30.94
N ILE A 4 20.83 -6.06 30.71
CA ILE A 4 20.51 -6.67 29.40
C ILE A 4 18.99 -6.86 29.27
N ASP A 5 18.32 -7.23 30.37
CA ASP A 5 16.86 -7.40 30.42
C ASP A 5 16.12 -6.07 30.24
N ASP A 6 16.65 -4.98 30.80
CA ASP A 6 16.07 -3.64 30.64
C ASP A 6 16.18 -3.11 29.20
N ILE A 7 17.30 -3.37 28.50
CA ILE A 7 17.46 -3.00 27.09
C ILE A 7 16.45 -3.75 26.22
N GLY A 8 16.33 -5.08 26.40
CA GLY A 8 15.36 -5.89 25.65
C GLY A 8 13.91 -5.44 25.90
N ARG A 9 13.59 -5.08 27.14
CA ARG A 9 12.27 -4.53 27.50
C ARG A 9 11.99 -3.17 26.85
N MET A 10 12.97 -2.27 26.84
CA MET A 10 12.84 -0.96 26.19
C MET A 10 12.65 -1.10 24.68
N GLU A 11 13.37 -2.01 24.03
CA GLU A 11 13.22 -2.30 22.61
C GLU A 11 11.84 -2.87 22.29
N ALA A 12 11.34 -3.82 23.09
CA ALA A 12 10.00 -4.38 22.94
C ALA A 12 8.90 -3.30 23.07
N VAL A 13 9.02 -2.41 24.06
CA VAL A 13 8.08 -1.28 24.24
C VAL A 13 8.14 -0.33 23.04
N ARG A 14 9.35 -0.04 22.53
CA ARG A 14 9.53 0.81 21.34
C ARG A 14 8.89 0.18 20.10
N GLN A 15 9.12 -1.12 19.87
CA GLN A 15 8.54 -1.87 18.76
C GLN A 15 7.02 -1.92 18.86
N ALA A 16 6.46 -2.19 20.05
CA ALA A 16 5.02 -2.17 20.27
C ALA A 16 4.41 -0.79 20.01
N GLY A 17 5.07 0.28 20.47
CA GLY A 17 4.67 1.66 20.20
C GLY A 17 4.69 2.01 18.71
N GLN A 18 5.70 1.53 17.97
CA GLN A 18 5.78 1.71 16.52
C GLN A 18 4.66 0.94 15.79
N ALA A 19 4.42 -0.32 16.16
CA ALA A 19 3.36 -1.15 15.60
C ALA A 19 1.98 -0.51 15.81
N ALA A 20 1.71 0.02 17.01
CA ALA A 20 0.49 0.74 17.33
C ALA A 20 0.33 2.01 16.46
N ARG A 21 1.42 2.76 16.25
CA ARG A 21 1.40 3.94 15.36
C ARG A 21 1.07 3.56 13.92
N TRP A 22 1.62 2.46 13.42
CA TRP A 22 1.33 2.01 12.06
C TRP A 22 -0.11 1.53 11.89
N ALA A 23 -0.62 0.79 12.87
CA ALA A 23 -2.03 0.40 12.92
C ALA A 23 -2.95 1.62 12.99
N GLY A 24 -2.64 2.59 13.85
CA GLY A 24 -3.36 3.85 13.94
C GLY A 24 -3.42 4.59 12.60
N ALA A 25 -2.29 4.75 11.91
CA ALA A 25 -2.25 5.40 10.60
C ALA A 25 -3.16 4.70 9.56
N ARG A 26 -3.14 3.36 9.53
CA ARG A 26 -4.00 2.56 8.63
C ARG A 26 -5.48 2.67 8.98
N LEU A 27 -5.83 2.64 10.27
CA LEU A 27 -7.20 2.77 10.75
C LEU A 27 -7.75 4.17 10.49
N VAL A 28 -6.96 5.22 10.73
CA VAL A 28 -7.34 6.60 10.42
C VAL A 28 -7.56 6.75 8.92
N PHE A 29 -6.64 6.27 8.07
CA PHE A 29 -6.84 6.28 6.63
C PHE A 29 -8.10 5.55 6.18
N GLY A 30 -8.29 4.30 6.62
CA GLY A 30 -9.48 3.51 6.28
C GLY A 30 -10.78 4.16 6.76
N GLY A 31 -10.78 4.69 7.98
CA GLY A 31 -11.90 5.44 8.56
C GLY A 31 -12.21 6.71 7.78
N SER A 32 -11.20 7.50 7.40
CA SER A 32 -11.37 8.68 6.55
C SER A 32 -11.96 8.34 5.19
N VAL A 33 -11.52 7.24 4.56
CA VAL A 33 -12.12 6.76 3.30
C VAL A 33 -13.59 6.39 3.51
N ALA A 34 -13.92 5.64 4.57
CA ALA A 34 -15.31 5.26 4.87
C ALA A 34 -16.20 6.49 5.10
N VAL A 35 -15.75 7.46 5.91
CA VAL A 35 -16.48 8.73 6.15
C VAL A 35 -16.69 9.49 4.83
N SER A 36 -15.65 9.58 4.00
CA SER A 36 -15.71 10.25 2.70
C SER A 36 -16.70 9.56 1.75
N MET A 37 -16.79 8.23 1.77
CA MET A 37 -17.75 7.48 0.95
C MET A 37 -19.20 7.62 1.45
N LEU A 38 -19.42 7.71 2.76
CA LEU A 38 -20.76 7.78 3.35
C LEU A 38 -21.39 9.17 3.27
N THR A 39 -20.58 10.23 3.34
CA THR A 39 -21.08 11.60 3.50
C THR A 39 -20.93 12.47 2.27
N VAL A 40 -20.09 12.08 1.29
CA VAL A 40 -19.66 12.84 0.09
C VAL A 40 -19.06 14.21 0.43
N VAL A 41 -19.83 15.10 1.05
CA VAL A 41 -19.42 16.40 1.62
C VAL A 41 -18.28 16.25 2.61
N GLY A 42 -18.27 15.19 3.44
CA GLY A 42 -17.15 14.94 4.37
C GLY A 42 -15.84 14.57 3.68
N GLY A 43 -15.86 14.23 2.39
CA GLY A 43 -14.65 14.03 1.59
C GLY A 43 -13.94 15.33 1.20
N ILE A 44 -14.66 16.44 1.07
CA ILE A 44 -14.10 17.74 0.68
C ILE A 44 -13.03 18.25 1.66
N PRO A 45 -13.30 18.34 2.99
CA PRO A 45 -12.26 18.78 3.94
C PRO A 45 -11.08 17.80 4.03
N LEU A 46 -11.26 16.55 3.60
CA LEU A 46 -10.20 15.54 3.59
C LEU A 46 -9.33 15.59 2.32
N LEU A 47 -9.61 16.47 1.35
CA LEU A 47 -8.82 16.57 0.11
C LEU A 47 -7.31 16.82 0.34
N PRO A 48 -6.88 17.75 1.23
CA PRO A 48 -5.46 17.91 1.53
C PRO A 48 -4.84 16.65 2.14
N TYR A 49 -5.59 15.99 3.03
CA TYR A 49 -5.16 14.75 3.68
C TYR A 49 -4.98 13.60 2.67
N PHE A 50 -5.95 13.40 1.78
CA PHE A 50 -5.86 12.39 0.74
C PHE A 50 -4.77 12.73 -0.28
N SER A 51 -4.64 14.00 -0.66
CA SER A 51 -3.55 14.43 -1.54
C SER A 51 -2.18 14.11 -0.93
N TRP A 52 -1.98 14.38 0.36
CA TRP A 52 -0.75 14.01 1.04
C TRP A 52 -0.54 12.49 1.10
N TRP A 53 -1.60 11.73 1.41
CA TRP A 53 -1.52 10.27 1.47
C TRP A 53 -1.13 9.64 0.14
N PHE A 54 -1.72 10.08 -0.97
CA PHE A 54 -1.50 9.49 -2.29
C PHE A 54 -0.31 10.08 -3.02
N PHE A 55 -0.01 11.38 -2.86
CA PHE A 55 1.02 12.07 -3.67
C PHE A 55 2.16 12.67 -2.84
N GLY A 56 2.13 12.52 -1.52
CA GLY A 56 3.16 13.06 -0.62
C GLY A 56 3.09 14.58 -0.41
N SER A 57 2.12 15.27 -1.01
CA SER A 57 1.94 16.72 -0.90
C SER A 57 0.47 17.07 -0.62
N PRO A 58 0.18 17.97 0.35
CA PRO A 58 -1.19 18.34 0.70
C PRO A 58 -1.86 19.24 -0.35
N ARG A 59 -1.11 19.71 -1.34
CA ARG A 59 -1.56 20.65 -2.36
C ARG A 59 -2.41 19.93 -3.41
N PHE A 60 -3.66 19.63 -3.06
CA PHE A 60 -4.61 18.94 -3.94
C PHE A 60 -5.03 19.77 -5.17
N TRP A 61 -4.81 21.09 -5.11
CA TRP A 61 -5.08 22.04 -6.19
C TRP A 61 -3.97 22.09 -7.27
N GLU A 62 -2.85 21.39 -7.08
CA GLU A 62 -1.88 21.24 -8.16
C GLU A 62 -2.51 20.51 -9.35
N GLN A 63 -2.12 20.93 -10.56
CA GLN A 63 -2.74 20.49 -11.81
C GLN A 63 -2.80 18.96 -11.90
N GLY A 64 -3.98 18.43 -12.20
CA GLY A 64 -4.21 16.98 -12.37
C GLY A 64 -4.45 16.20 -11.07
N ARG A 65 -4.22 16.75 -9.87
CA ARG A 65 -4.43 16.01 -8.62
C ARG A 65 -5.89 15.89 -8.21
N LEU A 66 -6.66 16.97 -8.28
CA LEU A 66 -8.09 16.92 -7.98
C LEU A 66 -8.86 15.88 -8.82
N PRO A 67 -8.75 15.84 -10.17
CA PRO A 67 -9.43 14.80 -10.95
C PRO A 67 -8.92 13.40 -10.60
N GLN A 68 -7.65 13.26 -10.22
CA GLN A 68 -7.10 11.98 -9.78
C GLN A 68 -7.67 11.53 -8.43
N LEU A 69 -7.85 12.45 -7.47
CA LEU A 69 -8.53 12.18 -6.20
C LEU A 69 -9.99 11.79 -6.40
N VAL A 70 -10.69 12.44 -7.33
CA VAL A 70 -12.07 12.07 -7.68
C VAL A 70 -12.11 10.65 -8.26
N ARG A 71 -11.19 10.29 -9.17
CA ARG A 71 -11.08 8.92 -9.69
C ARG A 71 -10.80 7.89 -8.60
N LEU A 72 -9.91 8.20 -7.66
CA LEU A 72 -9.62 7.37 -6.50
C LEU A 72 -10.84 7.18 -5.59
N TRP A 73 -11.58 8.26 -5.35
CA TRP A 73 -12.80 8.23 -4.56
C TRP A 73 -13.89 7.39 -5.23
N LEU A 74 -14.09 7.54 -6.55
CA LEU A 74 -15.01 6.67 -7.29
C LEU A 74 -14.56 5.20 -7.29
N TYR A 75 -13.24 4.97 -7.37
CA TYR A 75 -12.64 3.65 -7.34
C TYR A 75 -12.77 2.93 -5.99
N SER A 76 -12.91 3.66 -4.87
CA SER A 76 -13.02 3.04 -3.54
C SER A 76 -14.30 2.20 -3.37
N TYR A 77 -15.39 2.54 -4.07
CA TYR A 77 -16.64 1.77 -4.06
C TYR A 77 -16.51 0.37 -4.68
N PRO A 78 -16.09 0.20 -5.95
CA PRO A 78 -15.89 -1.14 -6.52
C PRO A 78 -14.78 -1.91 -5.79
N LEU A 79 -13.75 -1.23 -5.27
CA LEU A 79 -12.74 -1.86 -4.45
C LEU A 79 -13.33 -2.43 -3.15
N ALA A 80 -14.15 -1.66 -2.43
CA ALA A 80 -14.82 -2.11 -1.21
C ALA A 80 -15.73 -3.32 -1.48
N ILE A 81 -16.45 -3.32 -2.61
CA ILE A 81 -17.28 -4.47 -3.05
C ILE A 81 -16.40 -5.70 -3.32
N ASN A 82 -15.27 -5.53 -4.02
CA ASN A 82 -14.36 -6.64 -4.32
C ASN A 82 -13.70 -7.20 -3.07
N VAL A 83 -13.36 -6.35 -2.10
CA VAL A 83 -12.85 -6.76 -0.77
C VAL A 83 -13.92 -7.52 0.01
N ALA A 84 -15.16 -7.01 0.05
CA ALA A 84 -16.28 -7.69 0.71
C ALA A 84 -16.59 -9.06 0.09
N ARG A 85 -16.43 -9.17 -1.24
CA ARG A 85 -16.55 -10.43 -1.99
C ARG A 85 -15.30 -11.31 -1.94
N ARG A 86 -14.27 -10.93 -1.17
CA ARG A 86 -12.97 -11.62 -1.05
C ARG A 86 -12.26 -11.85 -2.40
N LYS A 87 -12.56 -11.02 -3.41
CA LYS A 87 -11.90 -11.06 -4.73
C LYS A 87 -10.54 -10.37 -4.73
N VAL A 88 -10.32 -9.50 -3.75
CA VAL A 88 -9.07 -8.80 -3.51
C VAL A 88 -8.82 -8.86 -2.01
N GLY A 89 -7.57 -9.10 -1.60
CA GLY A 89 -7.19 -9.14 -0.19
C GLY A 89 -7.48 -7.81 0.52
N VAL A 90 -7.89 -7.89 1.78
CA VAL A 90 -7.98 -6.72 2.66
C VAL A 90 -6.57 -6.17 2.85
N GLY A 91 -6.44 -4.83 2.82
CA GLY A 91 -5.16 -4.13 2.90
C GLY A 91 -4.23 -4.61 4.02
N SER A 92 -2.94 -4.45 3.77
CA SER A 92 -1.76 -4.64 4.62
C SER A 92 -2.03 -4.94 6.09
N PRO A 93 -1.38 -5.98 6.68
CA PRO A 93 -1.51 -6.30 8.09
C PRO A 93 -1.34 -5.05 8.96
N LEU A 94 -2.34 -4.79 9.82
CA LEU A 94 -2.50 -3.53 10.55
C LEU A 94 -1.23 -3.11 11.29
N PHE A 95 -0.54 -4.08 11.90
CA PHE A 95 0.62 -3.86 12.76
C PHE A 95 1.96 -4.03 12.04
N LYS A 96 2.00 -4.43 10.77
CA LYS A 96 3.28 -4.62 10.07
C LYS A 96 3.90 -3.29 9.68
N GLU A 97 5.22 -3.27 9.63
CA GLU A 97 6.00 -2.10 9.26
C GLU A 97 5.63 -1.57 7.86
N PRO A 98 5.51 -0.24 7.66
CA PRO A 98 5.41 0.36 6.34
C PRO A 98 6.68 0.12 5.53
N ARG A 99 6.60 -0.36 4.28
CA ARG A 99 7.78 -0.57 3.43
C ARG A 99 7.62 0.00 2.05
N ALA A 100 8.73 0.48 1.51
CA ALA A 100 8.78 1.00 0.15
C ALA A 100 9.09 -0.09 -0.89
N ALA A 101 9.55 -1.26 -0.45
CA ALA A 101 9.89 -2.41 -1.28
C ALA A 101 9.49 -3.72 -0.58
N PRO A 102 9.33 -4.82 -1.36
CA PRO A 102 9.12 -6.15 -0.81
C PRO A 102 10.21 -6.59 0.16
N ASP A 103 9.85 -7.50 1.07
CA ASP A 103 10.76 -7.98 2.12
C ASP A 103 11.78 -8.99 1.56
N PRO A 104 13.08 -8.67 1.52
CA PRO A 104 14.10 -9.58 1.00
C PRO A 104 14.27 -10.85 1.84
N ALA A 105 13.75 -10.87 3.07
CA ALA A 105 13.71 -12.09 3.88
C ALA A 105 12.64 -13.08 3.39
N LEU A 106 11.56 -12.59 2.77
CA LEU A 106 10.43 -13.41 2.34
C LEU A 106 10.48 -13.76 0.86
N VAL A 107 10.95 -12.84 0.02
CA VAL A 107 10.91 -12.98 -1.42
C VAL A 107 12.24 -12.59 -2.04
N GLU A 108 12.53 -13.18 -3.18
CA GLU A 108 13.69 -12.85 -3.99
C GLU A 108 13.33 -12.80 -5.47
N VAL A 109 14.23 -12.19 -6.24
CA VAL A 109 14.10 -12.15 -7.69
C VAL A 109 14.38 -13.56 -8.23
N SER A 110 13.48 -14.07 -9.06
CA SER A 110 13.64 -15.35 -9.73
C SER A 110 14.88 -15.32 -10.64
N PRO A 111 15.78 -16.31 -10.58
CA PRO A 111 16.97 -16.38 -11.42
C PRO A 111 16.63 -16.49 -12.91
N ASP A 112 15.47 -17.05 -13.24
CA ASP A 112 14.98 -17.19 -14.61
C ASP A 112 14.33 -15.89 -15.15
N PHE A 113 14.29 -14.83 -14.34
CA PHE A 113 13.66 -13.58 -14.74
C PHE A 113 14.55 -12.79 -15.71
N VAL A 114 14.28 -12.96 -16.99
CA VAL A 114 14.88 -12.17 -18.07
C VAL A 114 14.14 -10.84 -18.20
N GLY A 115 14.36 -9.94 -17.24
CA GLY A 115 14.05 -8.50 -17.27
C GLY A 115 12.89 -8.08 -18.18
N THR A 116 11.64 -8.32 -17.77
CA THR A 116 10.48 -7.70 -18.42
C THR A 116 9.99 -6.50 -17.59
N SER A 117 9.66 -5.40 -18.26
CA SER A 117 9.20 -4.14 -17.63
C SER A 117 7.88 -4.25 -16.87
N ALA A 118 7.18 -5.39 -16.92
CA ALA A 118 5.86 -5.51 -16.34
C ALA A 118 5.88 -5.80 -14.83
N CYS A 119 6.96 -6.40 -14.33
CA CYS A 119 7.04 -6.91 -12.98
C CYS A 119 8.04 -6.13 -12.15
N GLY A 120 7.57 -5.17 -11.36
CA GLY A 120 8.43 -4.28 -10.57
C GLY A 120 7.90 -2.85 -10.54
N ASP A 121 7.21 -2.46 -11.60
CA ASP A 121 6.44 -1.23 -11.69
C ASP A 121 4.96 -1.52 -11.38
N CYS A 122 4.22 -0.53 -10.87
CA CYS A 122 2.80 -0.70 -10.47
C CYS A 122 1.92 -1.26 -11.57
N THR A 123 2.34 -1.19 -12.84
CA THR A 123 1.66 -1.71 -14.04
C THR A 123 0.88 -3.00 -13.81
N ARG A 124 1.51 -4.14 -13.50
CA ARG A 124 0.78 -5.42 -13.35
C ARG A 124 -0.27 -5.40 -12.24
N CYS A 125 0.11 -4.89 -11.07
CA CYS A 125 -0.79 -4.80 -9.93
C CYS A 125 -2.00 -3.91 -10.27
N CYS A 126 -1.71 -2.74 -10.81
CA CYS A 126 -2.68 -1.71 -11.10
C CYS A 126 -3.57 -2.04 -12.32
N GLU A 127 -3.07 -2.77 -13.31
CA GLU A 127 -3.88 -3.31 -14.42
C GLU A 127 -4.88 -4.36 -13.92
N GLN A 128 -4.42 -5.30 -13.09
CA GLN A 128 -5.25 -6.40 -12.58
C GLN A 128 -6.46 -5.90 -11.78
N ILE A 129 -6.26 -4.88 -10.94
CA ILE A 129 -7.33 -4.31 -10.11
C ILE A 129 -7.93 -3.03 -10.69
N LYS A 130 -7.52 -2.62 -11.90
CA LYS A 130 -7.93 -1.35 -12.56
C LYS A 130 -7.71 -0.11 -11.69
N CYS A 131 -6.58 -0.07 -10.98
CA CYS A 131 -6.21 1.03 -10.08
C CYS A 131 -5.98 2.32 -10.87
N PRO A 132 -6.58 3.46 -10.46
CA PRO A 132 -6.42 4.72 -11.17
C PRO A 132 -5.02 5.32 -11.02
N LEU A 133 -4.18 4.83 -10.11
CA LEU A 133 -2.83 5.36 -9.86
C LEU A 133 -1.78 4.94 -10.89
N HIS A 134 -2.14 4.10 -11.88
CA HIS A 134 -1.23 3.74 -12.96
C HIS A 134 -1.14 4.89 -13.97
N ASP A 135 0.03 5.50 -14.08
CA ASP A 135 0.33 6.41 -15.18
C ASP A 135 0.68 5.59 -16.42
N LYS A 136 -0.25 5.52 -17.37
CA LYS A 136 -0.08 4.79 -18.63
C LYS A 136 0.99 5.39 -19.55
N THR A 137 1.38 6.64 -19.32
CA THR A 137 2.37 7.34 -20.14
C THR A 137 3.78 6.92 -19.76
N THR A 138 4.04 6.82 -18.46
CA THR A 138 5.37 6.53 -17.92
C THR A 138 5.53 5.09 -17.41
N GLY A 139 4.43 4.37 -17.19
CA GLY A 139 4.40 3.05 -16.57
C GLY A 139 4.47 3.08 -15.03
N TYR A 140 4.67 4.25 -14.42
CA TYR A 140 4.89 4.36 -12.99
C TYR A 140 3.59 4.50 -12.17
N CYS A 141 3.71 4.24 -10.87
CA CYS A 141 2.66 4.56 -9.91
C CYS A 141 2.71 6.05 -9.58
N LEU A 142 1.59 6.76 -9.75
CA LEU A 142 1.43 8.14 -9.29
C LEU A 142 1.59 8.28 -7.77
N SER A 143 1.43 7.18 -7.03
CA SER A 143 1.62 7.16 -5.58
C SER A 143 2.98 6.68 -5.12
N TYR A 144 3.92 6.44 -6.03
CA TYR A 144 5.24 5.90 -5.67
C TYR A 144 5.91 6.74 -4.57
N GLY A 145 6.42 6.06 -3.54
CA GLY A 145 7.10 6.70 -2.41
C GLY A 145 6.20 7.45 -1.42
N SER A 146 4.89 7.60 -1.71
CA SER A 146 3.91 8.24 -0.82
C SER A 146 3.59 7.43 0.45
N PRO A 147 2.90 8.02 1.45
CA PRO A 147 2.35 7.26 2.57
C PRO A 147 1.46 6.08 2.12
N HIS A 148 0.61 6.26 1.10
CA HIS A 148 -0.23 5.20 0.54
C HIS A 148 0.61 4.01 0.05
N TRP A 149 1.69 4.30 -0.67
CA TRP A 149 2.62 3.29 -1.14
C TRP A 149 3.25 2.50 0.02
N ARG A 150 3.71 3.19 1.06
CA ARG A 150 4.45 2.56 2.16
C ARG A 150 3.56 1.80 3.14
N TYR A 151 2.45 2.40 3.52
CA TYR A 151 1.59 1.86 4.58
C TYR A 151 0.63 0.80 4.06
N LEU A 152 0.27 0.82 2.77
CA LEU A 152 -0.62 -0.16 2.16
C LEU A 152 0.15 -1.14 1.27
N ASN A 153 -0.57 -2.01 0.57
CA ASN A 153 0.02 -3.17 -0.11
C ASN A 153 0.95 -2.84 -1.28
N CYS A 154 0.85 -1.65 -1.88
CA CYS A 154 1.58 -1.32 -3.09
C CYS A 154 3.11 -1.42 -2.92
N GLY A 155 3.68 -0.87 -1.85
CA GLY A 155 5.13 -0.90 -1.64
C GLY A 155 5.65 -2.20 -1.02
N ARG A 156 4.77 -3.00 -0.42
CA ARG A 156 5.15 -4.24 0.29
C ARG A 156 5.01 -5.49 -0.57
N TYR A 157 4.27 -5.37 -1.66
CA TYR A 157 4.03 -6.48 -2.57
C TYR A 157 5.34 -6.99 -3.21
N PRO A 158 5.51 -8.31 -3.36
CA PRO A 158 4.68 -9.40 -2.81
C PRO A 158 5.03 -9.80 -1.37
N GLU A 159 4.06 -10.36 -0.64
CA GLU A 159 4.27 -10.92 0.72
C GLU A 159 4.06 -12.45 0.79
N SER A 160 3.50 -13.06 -0.26
CA SER A 160 3.19 -14.49 -0.31
C SER A 160 3.14 -15.02 -1.74
N GLN A 161 3.14 -16.34 -1.91
CA GLN A 161 2.98 -16.98 -3.22
C GLN A 161 1.59 -16.66 -3.81
N GLY A 162 0.55 -16.59 -2.98
CA GLY A 162 -0.79 -16.22 -3.42
C GLY A 162 -0.85 -14.81 -4.02
N ASP A 163 -0.06 -13.85 -3.51
CA ASP A 163 0.04 -12.52 -4.11
C ASP A 163 0.73 -12.59 -5.47
N ILE A 164 1.82 -13.37 -5.59
CA ILE A 164 2.55 -13.56 -6.85
C ILE A 164 1.63 -14.15 -7.91
N ASP A 165 0.86 -15.17 -7.55
CA ASP A 165 -0.06 -15.88 -8.43
C ASP A 165 -1.24 -14.97 -8.85
N PHE A 166 -1.81 -14.21 -7.92
CA PHE A 166 -2.95 -13.33 -8.20
C PHE A 166 -2.62 -12.22 -9.20
N TYR A 167 -1.43 -11.63 -9.09
CA TYR A 167 -0.97 -10.56 -9.97
C TYR A 167 -0.13 -11.06 -11.15
N GLY A 168 0.13 -12.38 -11.23
CA GLY A 168 0.81 -13.04 -12.33
C GLY A 168 2.22 -12.51 -12.55
N CYS A 169 3.01 -12.33 -11.49
CA CYS A 169 4.28 -11.62 -11.56
C CYS A 169 5.52 -12.51 -11.35
N PRO A 170 6.08 -13.13 -12.41
CA PRO A 170 7.14 -14.15 -12.29
C PRO A 170 8.52 -13.60 -11.91
N LYS A 171 8.66 -12.28 -11.73
CA LYS A 171 9.89 -11.70 -11.19
C LYS A 171 10.17 -12.19 -9.78
N TRP A 172 9.14 -12.35 -8.96
CA TRP A 172 9.30 -12.66 -7.55
C TRP A 172 9.04 -14.14 -7.31
N ARG A 173 9.80 -14.74 -6.37
CA ARG A 173 9.51 -16.05 -5.78
C ARG A 173 9.62 -15.97 -4.27
N VAL A 174 8.82 -16.76 -3.56
CA VAL A 174 8.94 -16.90 -2.11
C VAL A 174 10.20 -17.69 -1.79
N ARG A 175 10.98 -17.22 -0.81
CA ARG A 175 12.12 -17.97 -0.27
C ARG A 175 11.61 -19.20 0.46
N GLN A 176 12.14 -20.36 0.10
CA GLN A 176 11.94 -21.56 0.90
C GLN A 176 12.86 -21.45 2.11
N THR A 177 12.28 -21.38 3.30
CA THR A 177 13.03 -21.64 4.53
C THR A 177 13.32 -23.14 4.57
N GLU A 178 14.58 -23.50 4.32
CA GLU A 178 15.14 -24.81 4.70
C GLU A 178 15.25 -24.93 6.23
#